data_AF-A0A947ATC0-F1
#
_entry.id   AF-A0A947ATC0-F1
#
_cell.length_a   1.000
_cell.length_b   1.000
_cell.length_c   1.000
_cell.angle_alpha   90.00
_cell.angle_beta   90.00
_cell.angle_gamma   90.00
#
_symmetry.space_group_name_H-M   'P 1'
#
loop_
_entity.id
_entity.type
_entity.pdbx_description
1 polymer ?
#
loop_
_entity_poly.entity_id
_entity_poly.type
_entity_poly.pdbx_seq_one_letter_code
_entity_poly.pdbx_strand_id
1 'polypeptide(L)'
;MKKNIVLSGGLKDMVTYCTAIYDLDNDVDTEMITEVVNKSPIFENKSFYTNVLGTVQRTTVNRNSKVFIKGKRITLQIRYDILKVVDIELTEKDEQWIKNDIESLLKHFELMIVPADEESDEKSK
;
A
#
# COMPACT_ATOMS: atom_id res chain seq x y z
N MET A 1 18.24 -6.73 -0.38
CA MET A 1 17.21 -5.73 -0.79
C MET A 1 17.44 -4.33 -0.22
N LYS A 2 17.44 -3.27 -1.06
CA LYS A 2 17.35 -1.86 -0.62
C LYS A 2 15.94 -1.33 -0.85
N LYS A 3 15.36 -0.59 0.12
CA LYS A 3 14.03 0.01 -0.02
C LYS A 3 14.00 1.51 0.23
N ASN A 4 13.18 2.21 -0.54
CA ASN A 4 12.86 3.62 -0.36
C ASN A 4 11.35 3.82 -0.42
N ILE A 5 10.76 4.33 0.66
CA ILE A 5 9.31 4.55 0.77
C ILE A 5 9.08 6.06 0.90
N VAL A 6 8.29 6.61 -0.02
CA VAL A 6 7.90 8.01 -0.03
C VAL A 6 6.39 8.10 0.20
N LEU A 7 6.01 8.76 1.28
CA LEU A 7 4.63 9.12 1.57
C LEU A 7 4.43 10.60 1.28
N SER A 8 3.34 10.95 0.60
CA SER A 8 2.98 12.35 0.32
C SER A 8 1.46 12.54 0.29
N GLY A 9 1.02 13.80 0.47
CA GLY A 9 -0.38 14.13 0.66
C GLY A 9 -0.84 13.89 2.10
N GLY A 10 -2.15 13.70 2.27
CA GLY A 10 -2.79 13.46 3.55
C GLY A 10 -4.28 13.84 3.51
N LEU A 11 -4.91 13.89 4.69
CA LEU A 11 -6.33 14.22 4.80
C LEU A 11 -6.68 15.60 4.22
N LYS A 12 -5.79 16.59 4.40
CA LYS A 12 -5.99 17.96 3.89
C LYS A 12 -6.12 17.99 2.37
N ASP A 13 -5.34 17.17 1.69
CA ASP A 13 -5.30 17.11 0.23
C ASP A 13 -6.37 16.14 -0.33
N MET A 14 -7.13 15.48 0.54
CA MET A 14 -8.11 14.42 0.22
C MET A 14 -7.49 13.28 -0.58
N VAL A 15 -6.16 13.19 -0.59
CA VAL A 15 -5.41 12.21 -1.35
C VAL A 15 -4.14 11.86 -0.58
N THR A 16 -3.82 10.57 -0.52
CA THR A 16 -2.54 10.08 0.03
C THR A 16 -1.86 9.20 -1.00
N TYR A 17 -0.59 9.45 -1.24
CA TYR A 17 0.25 8.67 -2.15
C TYR A 17 1.34 7.96 -1.35
N CYS A 18 1.47 6.66 -1.59
CA CYS A 18 2.62 5.86 -1.17
C CYS A 18 3.35 5.37 -2.41
N THR A 19 4.64 5.68 -2.52
CA THR A 19 5.53 5.09 -3.52
C THR A 19 6.62 4.33 -2.80
N ALA A 20 6.62 3.00 -2.94
CA ALA A 20 7.65 2.12 -2.41
C ALA A 20 8.50 1.59 -3.57
N ILE A 21 9.81 1.86 -3.51
CA ILE A 21 10.79 1.44 -4.50
C ILE A 21 11.71 0.41 -3.85
N TYR A 22 11.80 -0.76 -4.46
CA TYR A 22 12.63 -1.88 -4.03
C TYR A 22 13.68 -2.15 -5.10
N ASP A 23 14.95 -2.05 -4.72
CA ASP A 23 16.08 -2.49 -5.51
C ASP A 23 16.51 -3.86 -5.00
N LEU A 24 16.35 -4.88 -5.84
CA LEU A 24 16.66 -6.27 -5.55
C LEU A 24 18.05 -6.65 -6.05
N ASP A 25 18.64 -7.64 -5.39
CA ASP A 25 19.99 -8.11 -5.73
C ASP A 25 19.96 -9.07 -6.94
N ASN A 26 18.83 -9.76 -7.13
CA ASN A 26 18.57 -10.69 -8.24
C ASN A 26 17.41 -10.22 -9.11
N ASP A 27 17.37 -10.73 -10.35
CA ASP A 27 16.21 -10.55 -11.22
C ASP A 27 15.02 -11.32 -10.64
N VAL A 28 13.83 -10.72 -10.75
CA VAL A 28 12.57 -11.31 -10.30
C VAL A 28 11.73 -11.75 -11.47
N ASP A 29 10.91 -12.77 -11.24
CA ASP A 29 9.87 -13.14 -12.19
C ASP A 29 8.81 -12.03 -12.26
N THR A 30 8.98 -11.18 -13.28
CA THR A 30 8.14 -10.01 -13.49
C THR A 30 6.70 -10.39 -13.82
N GLU A 31 6.51 -11.52 -14.51
CA GLU A 31 5.19 -11.99 -14.89
C GLU A 31 4.44 -12.49 -13.66
N MET A 32 5.09 -13.31 -12.84
CA MET A 32 4.53 -13.80 -11.58
C MET A 32 4.16 -12.64 -10.63
N ILE A 33 5.06 -11.68 -10.40
CA ILE A 33 4.78 -10.55 -9.49
C ILE A 33 3.64 -9.71 -10.02
N THR A 34 3.63 -9.43 -11.33
CA THR A 34 2.55 -8.65 -11.96
C THR A 34 1.21 -9.39 -11.86
N GLU A 35 1.20 -10.69 -12.11
CA GLU A 35 0.01 -11.53 -11.99
C GLU A 35 -0.52 -11.57 -10.55
N VAL A 36 0.37 -11.77 -9.57
CA VAL A 36 -0.01 -11.82 -8.16
C VAL A 36 -0.56 -10.47 -7.70
N VAL A 37 0.08 -9.34 -8.04
CA VAL A 37 -0.44 -8.02 -7.68
C VAL A 37 -1.81 -7.77 -8.34
N ASN A 38 -1.98 -8.12 -9.61
CA ASN A 38 -3.22 -7.86 -10.34
C ASN A 38 -4.37 -8.80 -9.95
N LYS A 39 -4.08 -10.01 -9.49
CA LYS A 39 -5.09 -11.01 -9.09
C LYS A 39 -5.31 -11.10 -7.57
N SER A 40 -4.43 -10.49 -6.77
CA SER A 40 -4.54 -10.56 -5.32
C SER A 40 -5.61 -9.61 -4.82
N PRO A 41 -6.62 -10.12 -4.08
CA PRO A 41 -7.63 -9.28 -3.44
C PRO A 41 -7.03 -8.26 -2.47
N ILE A 42 -5.78 -8.43 -2.05
CA ILE A 42 -5.09 -7.49 -1.16
C ILE A 42 -4.72 -6.20 -1.90
N PHE A 43 -4.37 -6.25 -3.19
CA PHE A 43 -3.97 -5.08 -3.98
C PHE A 43 -5.07 -4.52 -4.89
N GLU A 44 -6.20 -5.23 -5.00
CA GLU A 44 -7.39 -4.75 -5.70
C GLU A 44 -7.83 -3.35 -5.24
N ASN A 45 -8.47 -2.66 -6.18
CA ASN A 45 -9.14 -1.40 -5.90
C ASN A 45 -10.26 -1.64 -4.89
N LYS A 46 -10.20 -0.96 -3.76
CA LYS A 46 -11.19 -1.11 -2.69
C LYS A 46 -11.72 0.23 -2.23
N SER A 47 -13.01 0.24 -1.97
CA SER A 47 -13.70 1.35 -1.30
C SER A 47 -13.94 0.94 0.15
N PHE A 48 -13.42 1.74 1.08
CA PHE A 48 -13.60 1.53 2.51
C PHE A 48 -14.51 2.60 3.08
N TYR A 49 -15.36 2.22 4.04
CA TYR A 49 -16.19 3.17 4.77
C TYR A 49 -15.54 3.43 6.12
N THR A 50 -15.09 4.65 6.36
CA THR A 50 -14.72 5.08 7.71
C THR A 50 -15.92 5.80 8.31
N ASN A 51 -16.40 5.32 9.47
CA ASN A 51 -17.47 5.96 10.21
C ASN A 51 -17.38 5.69 11.71
N VAL A 52 -17.70 6.73 12.48
CA VAL A 52 -17.95 6.67 13.92
C VAL A 52 -19.41 6.28 14.13
N LEU A 53 -19.62 5.33 15.05
CA LEU A 53 -20.93 4.84 15.51
C LEU A 53 -21.97 5.98 15.64
N GLY A 54 -23.11 5.84 14.96
CA GLY A 54 -24.30 6.69 15.17
C GLY A 54 -24.62 7.72 14.08
N THR A 55 -23.81 7.88 13.03
CA THR A 55 -24.11 8.80 11.90
C THR A 55 -24.33 8.08 10.57
N VAL A 56 -25.27 8.60 9.77
CA VAL A 56 -25.66 8.06 8.44
C VAL A 56 -24.68 8.48 7.34
N GLN A 57 -23.90 9.54 7.58
CA GLN A 57 -22.94 10.11 6.63
C GLN A 57 -21.64 9.30 6.66
N ARG A 58 -21.04 8.96 5.51
CA ARG A 58 -19.88 8.06 5.39
C ARG A 58 -18.72 8.74 4.66
N THR A 59 -17.50 8.52 5.14
CA THR A 59 -16.29 8.80 4.35
C THR A 59 -15.92 7.55 3.56
N THR A 60 -15.75 7.70 2.24
CA THR A 60 -15.31 6.63 1.36
C THR A 60 -13.84 6.83 0.99
N VAL A 61 -13.01 5.85 1.29
CA VAL A 61 -11.61 5.83 0.86
C VAL A 61 -11.46 4.86 -0.29
N ASN A 62 -11.06 5.35 -1.47
CA ASN A 62 -10.78 4.53 -2.63
C ASN A 62 -9.28 4.31 -2.75
N ARG A 63 -8.84 3.06 -2.66
CA ARG A 63 -7.44 2.68 -2.85
C ARG A 63 -7.23 2.19 -4.28
N ASN A 64 -6.17 2.66 -4.93
CA ASN A 64 -5.68 2.16 -6.21
C ASN A 64 -4.21 1.77 -6.10
N SER A 65 -3.87 0.55 -6.50
CA SER A 65 -2.50 0.03 -6.46
C SER A 65 -1.99 -0.21 -7.88
N LYS A 66 -0.73 0.11 -8.14
CA LYS A 66 -0.04 -0.18 -9.39
C LYS A 66 1.38 -0.66 -9.10
N VAL A 67 1.81 -1.68 -9.83
CA VAL A 67 3.20 -2.16 -9.78
C VAL A 67 3.89 -1.88 -11.10
N PHE A 68 5.15 -1.45 -11.02
CA PHE A 68 6.03 -1.25 -12.16
C PHE A 68 7.32 -2.01 -11.90
N ILE A 69 7.77 -2.81 -12.87
CA ILE A 69 8.99 -3.60 -12.75
C ILE A 69 9.92 -3.24 -13.90
N LYS A 70 11.18 -2.94 -13.58
CA LYS A 70 12.22 -2.60 -14.56
C LYS A 70 13.55 -3.23 -14.14
N GLY A 71 13.87 -4.39 -14.72
CA GLY A 71 15.01 -5.20 -14.31
C GLY A 71 14.87 -5.58 -12.83
N LYS A 72 15.89 -5.27 -12.03
CA LYS A 72 15.93 -5.53 -10.58
C LYS A 72 15.20 -4.52 -9.71
N ARG A 73 14.54 -3.53 -10.31
CA ARG A 73 13.81 -2.50 -9.59
C ARG A 73 12.31 -2.75 -9.67
N ILE A 74 11.66 -2.84 -8.53
CA ILE A 74 10.21 -2.91 -8.40
C ILE A 74 9.70 -1.64 -7.74
N THR A 75 8.64 -1.05 -8.28
CA THR A 75 7.97 0.11 -7.73
C THR A 75 6.51 -0.20 -7.50
N LEU A 76 6.07 -0.16 -6.24
CA LEU A 76 4.67 -0.23 -5.85
C LEU A 76 4.17 1.19 -5.57
N GLN A 77 3.15 1.61 -6.31
CA GLN A 77 2.44 2.86 -6.09
C GLN A 77 1.05 2.57 -5.56
N ILE A 78 0.68 3.23 -4.46
CA ILE A 78 -0.64 3.14 -3.87
C ILE A 78 -1.18 4.56 -3.74
N ARG A 79 -2.37 4.80 -4.27
CA ARG A 79 -3.11 6.05 -4.15
C ARG A 79 -4.38 5.82 -3.35
N TYR A 80 -4.63 6.67 -2.37
CA TYR A 80 -5.86 6.73 -1.61
C TYR A 80 -6.57 8.02 -1.96
N ASP A 81 -7.78 7.94 -2.53
CA ASP A 81 -8.67 9.08 -2.75
C ASP A 81 -9.75 9.09 -1.67
N ILE A 82 -9.89 10.20 -0.96
CA ILE A 82 -10.85 10.35 0.15
C ILE A 82 -12.06 11.13 -0.37
N LEU A 83 -13.20 10.47 -0.42
CA LEU A 83 -14.49 11.04 -0.78
C LEU A 83 -15.31 11.27 0.49
N LYS A 84 -15.49 12.53 0.84
CA LYS A 84 -16.33 12.96 1.96
C LYS A 84 -17.73 13.28 1.48
N VAL A 85 -18.75 12.64 2.05
CA VAL A 85 -20.16 12.97 1.79
C VAL A 85 -20.63 13.98 2.84
N VAL A 86 -20.51 15.28 2.50
CA VAL A 86 -20.89 16.50 3.28
C VAL A 86 -20.23 16.62 4.67
N ASP A 87 -19.92 17.85 5.12
CA ASP A 87 -19.52 18.40 6.46
C ASP A 87 -18.92 17.54 7.62
N ILE A 88 -18.60 16.26 7.45
CA ILE A 88 -17.84 15.42 8.39
C ILE A 88 -16.38 15.85 8.49
N GLU A 89 -15.88 16.15 9.69
CA GLU A 89 -14.45 16.36 9.89
C GLU A 89 -13.68 15.05 9.74
N LEU A 90 -12.62 15.05 8.92
CA LEU A 90 -11.67 13.93 8.86
C LEU A 90 -10.81 13.95 10.11
N THR A 91 -10.65 12.79 10.74
CA THR A 91 -9.98 12.67 12.02
C THR A 91 -8.61 12.02 11.89
N GLU A 92 -7.75 12.19 12.89
CA GLU A 92 -6.48 11.45 12.96
C GLU A 92 -6.66 9.93 12.88
N LYS A 93 -7.83 9.41 13.29
CA LYS A 93 -8.15 7.98 13.15
C LYS A 93 -8.28 7.55 11.69
N ASP A 94 -8.82 8.41 10.83
CA ASP A 94 -8.92 8.16 9.38
C ASP A 94 -7.52 8.14 8.75
N GLU A 95 -6.65 9.07 9.16
CA GLU A 95 -5.25 9.09 8.72
C GLU A 95 -4.48 7.85 9.19
N GLN A 96 -4.67 7.46 10.46
CA GLN A 96 -4.04 6.28 11.03
C GLN A 96 -4.51 5.00 10.33
N TRP A 97 -5.79 4.95 9.95
CA TRP A 97 -6.32 3.83 9.17
C TRP A 97 -5.60 3.70 7.82
N ILE A 98 -5.40 4.81 7.09
CA ILE A 98 -4.66 4.81 5.82
C ILE A 98 -3.21 4.37 6.03
N LYS A 99 -2.53 4.89 7.07
CA LYS A 99 -1.15 4.50 7.41
C LYS A 99 -1.05 2.99 7.71
N ASN A 100 -1.96 2.46 8.51
CA ASN A 100 -1.98 1.04 8.85
C ASN A 100 -2.24 0.15 7.63
N ASP A 101 -3.14 0.56 6.72
CA ASP A 101 -3.38 -0.16 5.46
C ASP A 101 -2.13 -0.16 4.57
N ILE A 102 -1.44 0.99 4.44
CA ILE A 102 -0.16 1.10 3.72
C ILE A 102 0.87 0.12 4.32
N GLU A 103 1.08 0.17 5.63
CA GLU A 103 2.06 -0.72 6.29
C GLU A 103 1.75 -2.20 6.06
N SER A 104 0.48 -2.58 6.16
CA SER A 104 0.04 -3.96 5.89
C SER A 104 0.34 -4.37 4.45
N LEU A 105 0.03 -3.50 3.48
CA LEU A 105 0.28 -3.77 2.07
C LEU A 105 1.76 -3.91 1.76
N LEU A 106 2.59 -3.02 2.31
CA LEU A 106 4.04 -3.09 2.11
C LEU A 106 4.62 -4.36 2.72
N LYS A 107 4.17 -4.79 3.90
CA LYS A 107 4.59 -6.07 4.49
C LYS A 107 4.22 -7.26 3.60
N HIS A 108 2.97 -7.31 3.13
CA HIS A 108 2.54 -8.38 2.21
C HIS A 108 3.33 -8.35 0.91
N PHE A 109 3.61 -7.16 0.39
CA PHE A 109 4.39 -7.00 -0.83
C PHE A 109 5.84 -7.47 -0.66
N GLU A 110 6.48 -7.08 0.44
CA GLU A 110 7.84 -7.50 0.79
C GLU A 110 7.95 -9.03 0.87
N LEU A 111 6.98 -9.71 1.48
CA LEU A 111 6.94 -11.19 1.52
C LEU A 111 6.82 -11.86 0.15
N MET A 112 6.31 -11.17 -0.87
CA MET A 112 6.19 -11.73 -2.22
C MET A 112 7.45 -11.53 -3.07
N ILE A 113 8.25 -10.51 -2.78
CA ILE A 113 9.41 -10.14 -3.59
C ILE A 113 10.74 -10.58 -2.97
N VAL A 114 10.74 -10.97 -1.69
CA VAL A 114 11.89 -11.55 -1.00
C VAL A 114 11.88 -13.07 -1.20
N PRO A 115 12.95 -13.67 -1.74
CA PRO A 115 13.09 -15.13 -1.82
C PRO A 115 13.05 -15.73 -0.40
N ALA A 116 12.33 -16.85 -0.23
CA ALA A 116 12.17 -17.53 1.07
C ALA A 116 13.49 -17.91 1.76
N ASP A 117 14.61 -17.92 1.04
CA ASP A 117 15.93 -18.29 1.55
C ASP A 117 16.62 -17.15 2.33
N GLU A 118 16.21 -15.88 2.18
CA GLU A 118 16.80 -14.74 2.92
C GLU A 118 16.28 -14.59 4.38
N GLU A 119 15.28 -15.37 4.82
CA GLU A 119 14.85 -15.38 6.23
C GLU A 119 15.81 -16.17 7.15
N SER A 120 16.82 -16.84 6.60
CA SER A 120 17.69 -17.76 7.36
C SER A 120 18.97 -17.16 7.95
N ASP A 121 19.31 -15.89 7.67
CA ASP A 121 20.59 -15.30 8.09
C ASP A 121 20.54 -14.33 9.30
N GLU A 122 19.37 -14.08 9.91
CA GLU A 122 19.28 -13.24 11.13
C GLU A 122 19.28 -14.02 12.46
N LYS A 123 19.58 -15.34 12.45
CA LYS A 123 19.77 -16.15 13.66
C LYS A 123 21.17 -16.73 13.87
N SER A 124 22.19 -16.12 13.26
CA SER A 124 23.58 -16.48 13.50
C SER A 124 24.44 -15.25 13.79
N LYS A 125 24.25 -14.62 14.96
CA LYS A 125 25.28 -13.86 15.67
C LYS A 125 25.07 -13.94 17.17
#